data_AF-A0A3D0L9P9-F1
#
_entry.id   AF-A0A3D0L9P9-F1
#
_cell.length_a   1.000
_cell.length_b   1.000
_cell.length_c   1.000
_cell.angle_alpha   90.00
_cell.angle_beta   90.00
_cell.angle_gamma   90.00
#
_symmetry.space_group_name_H-M   'P 1'
#
loop_
_entity.id
_entity.type
_entity.pdbx_description
1 polymer ?
#
loop_
_entity_poly.entity_id
_entity_poly.type
_entity_poly.pdbx_seq_one_letter_code
_entity_poly.pdbx_strand_id
1 'polypeptide(L)' 'MVTIYDLAKETGFSAPTVSKALNGTGHLSAKTRDKILEVARKMGYEPNLSARTLSTKKSHLIGVVYDDPKMKRGFD' A
#
# COMPACT_ATOMS: atom_id res chain seq x y z
N MET A 1 -5.92 -6.68 11.75
CA MET A 1 -5.39 -5.92 10.60
C MET A 1 -5.37 -4.46 10.98
N VAL A 2 -4.21 -3.81 10.98
CA VAL A 2 -4.08 -2.39 11.32
C VAL A 2 -4.45 -1.56 10.09
N THR A 3 -5.29 -0.54 10.28
CA THR A 3 -5.72 0.37 9.21
C THR A 3 -5.06 1.73 9.36
N ILE A 4 -5.16 2.55 8.30
CA ILE A 4 -4.72 3.95 8.32
C ILE A 4 -5.44 4.78 9.38
N TYR A 5 -6.67 4.39 9.78
CA TYR A 5 -7.40 5.06 10.85
C TYR A 5 -6.84 4.73 12.23
N ASP A 6 -6.33 3.51 12.42
CA ASP A 6 -5.66 3.11 13.67
C ASP A 6 -4.33 3.85 13.81
N LEU A 7 -3.55 3.94 12.72
CA LEU A 7 -2.33 4.75 12.68
C LEU A 7 -2.61 6.23 12.95
N ALA A 8 -3.71 6.78 12.42
CA ALA A 8 -4.11 8.16 12.68
C ALA A 8 -4.38 8.40 14.18
N LYS A 9 -5.10 7.47 14.83
CA LYS A 9 -5.36 7.53 16.28
C LYS A 9 -4.08 7.43 17.10
N GLU A 10 -3.19 6.50 16.77
CA GLU A 10 -1.94 6.28 17.52
C GLU A 10 -0.93 7.43 17.36
N THR A 11 -0.81 7.96 16.14
CA THR A 11 0.18 9.01 15.84
C THR A 11 -0.28 10.41 16.23
N GLY A 12 -1.60 10.60 16.41
CA GLY A 12 -2.24 11.90 16.63
C GLY A 12 -2.39 12.75 15.37
N PHE A 13 -2.19 12.17 14.18
CA PHE A 13 -2.35 12.85 12.89
C PHE A 13 -3.65 12.45 12.19
N SER A 14 -4.11 13.27 11.26
CA SER A 14 -5.29 12.93 10.44
C SER A 14 -4.97 11.81 9.44
N ALA A 15 -5.98 11.00 9.07
CA ALA A 15 -5.84 9.93 8.08
C ALA A 15 -5.24 10.40 6.73
N PRO A 16 -5.57 11.59 6.19
CA PRO A 16 -4.90 12.13 5.00
C PRO A 16 -3.41 12.38 5.19
N THR A 17 -2.99 12.84 6.36
CA THR A 17 -1.57 13.09 6.70
C THR A 17 -0.80 11.78 6.80
N VAL A 18 -1.39 10.77 7.45
CA VAL A 18 -0.82 9.41 7.50
C VAL A 18 -0.71 8.84 6.09
N SER A 19 -1.75 8.96 5.26
CA SER A 19 -1.73 8.50 3.87
C SER A 19 -0.62 9.17 3.05
N LYS A 20 -0.44 10.50 3.19
CA LYS A 20 0.65 11.24 2.56
C LYS A 20 2.03 10.77 3.02
N ALA A 21 2.20 10.54 4.32
CA ALA A 21 3.46 10.04 4.87
C ALA A 21 3.83 8.64 4.35
N LEU A 22 2.84 7.73 4.30
CA LEU A 22 3.01 6.36 3.79
C LEU A 22 3.27 6.32 2.29
N ASN A 23 2.57 7.16 1.52
CA ASN A 23 2.76 7.27 0.06
C ASN A 23 3.96 8.12 -0.33
N GLY A 24 4.63 8.79 0.62
CA GLY A 24 5.76 9.68 0.36
C GLY A 24 5.38 10.92 -0.45
N THR A 25 4.12 11.37 -0.38
CA THR A 25 3.60 12.49 -1.17
C THR A 25 3.32 13.72 -0.31
N GLY A 26 3.43 14.91 -0.92
CA GLY A 26 3.16 16.19 -0.27
C GLY A 26 4.31 16.75 0.58
N HIS A 27 4.09 17.95 1.14
CA HIS A 27 5.07 18.65 1.97
C HIS A 27 4.87 18.32 3.46
N LEU A 28 5.38 17.16 3.88
CA LEU A 28 5.48 16.78 5.30
C LEU A 28 6.92 16.96 5.77
N SER A 29 7.10 17.40 7.02
CA SER A 29 8.43 17.42 7.62
C SER A 29 8.98 15.99 7.74
N ALA A 30 10.31 15.84 7.60
CA ALA A 30 10.97 14.54 7.78
C ALA A 30 10.61 13.93 9.14
N LYS A 31 10.64 14.74 10.20
CA LYS A 31 10.26 14.34 11.57
C LYS A 31 8.86 13.74 11.65
N THR A 32 7.87 14.34 11.00
CA THR A 32 6.48 13.83 11.00
C THR A 32 6.38 12.52 10.22
N ARG A 33 7.04 12.45 9.05
CA ARG A 33 7.06 11.25 8.22
C ARG A 33 7.71 10.08 8.95
N ASP A 34 8.85 10.30 9.58
CA ASP A 34 9.61 9.26 10.29
C ASP A 34 8.82 8.73 11.48
N LYS A 35 8.18 9.60 12.26
CA LYS A 35 7.30 9.20 13.37
C LYS A 35 6.17 8.29 12.89
N ILE A 36 5.50 8.66 11.79
CA ILE A 36 4.39 7.86 11.24
C ILE A 36 4.89 6.51 10.73
N LEU A 37 6.02 6.48 10.01
CA LEU A 37 6.61 5.24 9.50
C LEU A 37 7.09 4.31 10.62
N GLU A 38 7.62 4.86 11.71
CA GLU A 38 8.02 4.08 12.88
C GLU A 38 6.82 3.43 13.57
N VAL A 39 5.75 4.18 13.80
CA VAL A 39 4.51 3.65 14.39
C VAL A 39 3.88 2.61 13.46
N ALA A 40 3.85 2.86 12.15
CA ALA A 40 3.36 1.90 11.17
C ALA A 40 4.12 0.57 11.22
N ARG A 41 5.46 0.61 11.32
CA ARG A 41 6.29 -0.59 11.50
C ARG A 41 6.00 -1.30 12.82
N LYS A 42 5.94 -0.56 13.94
CA LYS A 42 5.66 -1.13 15.27
C LYS A 42 4.30 -1.81 15.36
N MET A 43 3.29 -1.25 14.69
CA MET A 43 1.94 -1.81 14.66
C MET A 43 1.76 -2.91 13.61
N GLY A 44 2.78 -3.22 12.80
CA GLY A 44 2.67 -4.21 11.72
C GLY A 44 1.69 -3.79 10.63
N TYR A 45 1.63 -2.50 10.30
CA TYR A 45 0.82 -2.02 9.19
C TYR A 45 1.40 -2.49 7.86
N GLU A 46 0.62 -3.28 7.13
CA GLU A 46 0.89 -3.63 5.73
C GLU A 46 -0.14 -2.97 4.81
N PRO A 47 0.29 -2.24 3.77
CA PRO A 47 -0.62 -1.64 2.82
C PRO A 47 -1.34 -2.70 1.99
N ASN A 48 -2.67 -2.69 2.03
CA ASN A 48 -3.50 -3.55 1.21
C ASN A 48 -3.38 -3.15 -0.28
N LEU A 49 -2.75 -4.01 -1.07
CA LEU A 49 -2.48 -3.78 -2.50
C LEU A 49 -3.76 -3.61 -3.34
N SER A 50 -4.83 -4.35 -3.02
CA SER A 50 -6.12 -4.23 -3.72
C SER A 50 -6.76 -2.87 -3.45
N ALA A 51 -6.79 -2.43 -2.20
CA ALA A 51 -7.29 -1.10 -1.82
C ALA A 51 -6.41 0.03 -2.38
N ARG A 52 -5.09 -0.17 -2.43
CA ARG A 52 -4.14 0.77 -3.05
C ARG A 52 -4.35 0.87 -4.56
N THR A 53 -4.57 -0.24 -5.24
CA THR A 53 -4.86 -0.27 -6.68
C THR A 53 -6.16 0.47 -6.99
N LEU A 54 -7.21 0.24 -6.19
CA LEU A 54 -8.50 0.92 -6.35
C LEU A 54 -8.40 2.43 -6.16
N SER A 55 -7.71 2.88 -5.10
CA SER A 55 -7.58 4.30 -4.80
C SER A 55 -6.64 5.04 -5.76
N THR A 56 -5.56 4.41 -6.20
CA THR A 56 -4.57 5.03 -7.11
C THR A 56 -4.91 4.83 -8.60
N LYS A 57 -5.84 3.94 -8.92
CA LYS A 57 -6.12 3.44 -10.29
C LYS A 57 -4.88 2.88 -11.00
N LYS A 58 -3.86 2.46 -10.23
CA LYS A 58 -2.60 1.92 -10.73
C LYS A 58 -2.34 0.58 -10.06
N SER A 59 -2.38 -0.50 -10.84
CA SER A 59 -2.18 -1.86 -10.33
C SER A 59 -0.71 -2.25 -10.21
N HIS A 60 0.19 -1.58 -10.94
CA HIS A 60 1.59 -2.00 -11.11
C HIS A 60 1.73 -3.48 -11.51
N LEU A 61 0.69 -4.06 -12.13
CA LEU A 61 0.63 -5.46 -12.52
C LEU A 61 1.21 -5.60 -13.93
N ILE A 62 2.21 -6.47 -14.08
CA ILE A 62 2.74 -6.88 -15.37
C ILE A 62 2.04 -8.18 -15.77
N GLY A 63 1.19 -8.13 -16.79
CA GLY A 63 0.57 -9.32 -17.38
C GLY A 63 1.49 -9.89 -18.45
N VAL A 64 1.84 -11.17 -18.33
CA VAL A 64 2.60 -11.89 -19.35
C VAL A 64 1.66 -12.90 -20.00
N VAL A 65 1.52 -12.80 -21.32
CA VAL A 65 0.85 -13.80 -22.15
C VAL A 65 1.91 -14.39 -23.06
N TYR A 66 2.10 -15.70 -23.00
CA TYR A 66 2.98 -16.43 -23.90
C TYR A 66 2.30 -17.71 -24.33
N ASP A 67 2.61 -18.13 -25.56
CA ASP A 67 2.17 -19.41 -26.10
C ASP A 67 3.15 -20.50 -25.61
N ASP A 68 2.63 -21.51 -24.91
CA ASP A 68 3.42 -22.69 -24.53
C ASP A 68 3.06 -23.86 -25.47
N PRO A 69 3.87 -24.12 -26.50
CA PRO A 69 3.59 -25.17 -27.49
C PRO A 69 3.69 -26.60 -26.90
N LYS A 70 4.15 -26.78 -25.66
CA LYS A 70 4.24 -28.08 -24.98
C LYS A 70 3.14 -28.29 -23.94
N MET A 71 2.34 -27.28 -23.66
CA MET A 71 1.23 -27.38 -22.70
C MET A 71 0.10 -28.19 -23.34
N LYS A 72 -0.08 -29.45 -22.88
CA LYS A 72 -1.22 -30.26 -23.31
C LYS A 72 -2.50 -29.49 -22.96
N ARG A 73 -3.33 -29.20 -23.97
CA ARG A 73 -4.62 -28.55 -23.79
C ARG A 73 -5.49 -29.44 -22.90
N GLY A 74 -5.62 -29.07 -21.63
CA GLY A 74 -6.43 -29.79 -20.64
C GLY A 74 -7.89 -29.38 -20.69
N PHE A 75 -8.48 -29.37 -21.88
CA PHE A 75 -9.91 -29.07 -22.11
C PHE A 75 -10.52 -29.98 -23.18
N ASP A 76 -10.09 -31.24 -23.22
CA ASP A 76 -10.81 -32.33 -23.89
C ASP A 76 -11.46 -33.21 -22.81
#